data_AF-A0A535JAR1-F1
#
_entry.id   AF-A0A535JAR1-F1
#
_cell.length_a   1.000
_cell.length_b   1.000
_cell.length_c   1.000
_cell.angle_alpha   90.00
_cell.angle_beta   90.00
_cell.angle_gamma   90.00
#
_symmetry.space_group_name_H-M   'P 1'
#
loop_
_entity.id
_entity.type
_entity.pdbx_description
1 polymer ?
#
loop_
_entity_poly.entity_id
_entity_poly.type
_entity_poly.pdbx_seq_one_letter_code
_entity_poly.pdbx_strand_id
1 'polypeptide(L)'
;MASTAELVSVPLLLDPKTVEQHSLRREEPDWLREARLEAAVRFTPEAWPTGQEEEWRRFPLKDLPEGSLVSTLDHLPGIQFKLEPQATTSGVIFKGLLRASLDNPELVRPHIAPGDGIPSHAAFRALADALWSAGSTFVHVPVGVEVQQPLVLEKVWPAGDDAMLSRTIVVAERDSSVTLVEDLSSLGEAPRIAVPHVEVHLGAGAHVTYVGIRRFAPGVLDLGFQRFRSARDSELRSLNVFAGGGRSKVGIESDIEGDGAIVKLFGLVAAGDSQRIDVNSFQ
;
A
#
# COMPACT_ATOMS: atom_id res chain seq x y z
N MET A 1 -14.53 -33.66 -25.26
CA MET A 1 -13.09 -33.39 -25.09
C MET A 1 -12.98 -32.03 -24.45
N ALA A 2 -12.65 -31.98 -23.16
CA ALA A 2 -12.48 -30.73 -22.44
C ALA A 2 -11.24 -30.04 -22.99
N SER A 3 -11.43 -28.83 -23.52
CA SER A 3 -10.35 -27.95 -23.91
C SER A 3 -9.63 -27.55 -22.63
N THR A 4 -8.44 -28.11 -22.44
CA THR A 4 -7.46 -27.66 -21.47
C THR A 4 -7.17 -26.21 -21.81
N ALA A 5 -7.70 -25.28 -21.03
CA ALA A 5 -7.27 -23.88 -21.10
C ALA A 5 -5.76 -23.89 -20.82
N GLU A 6 -4.97 -23.56 -21.83
CA GLU A 6 -3.56 -23.24 -21.66
C GLU A 6 -3.48 -22.18 -20.56
N LEU A 7 -2.86 -22.54 -19.44
CA LEU A 7 -2.47 -21.59 -18.41
C LEU A 7 -1.55 -20.58 -19.09
N VAL A 8 -2.13 -19.43 -19.46
CA VAL A 8 -1.41 -18.22 -19.85
C VAL A 8 -0.33 -18.03 -18.80
N SER A 9 0.93 -18.06 -19.24
CA SER A 9 2.12 -17.95 -18.39
C SER A 9 1.90 -16.86 -17.35
N VAL A 10 1.93 -17.21 -16.06
CA VAL A 10 1.90 -16.24 -14.96
C VAL A 10 3.08 -15.29 -15.20
N PRO A 11 2.89 -14.04 -15.66
CA PRO A 11 3.97 -13.27 -16.31
C PRO A 11 5.02 -12.74 -15.33
N LEU A 12 4.92 -13.10 -14.06
CA LEU A 12 5.42 -12.28 -12.97
C LEU A 12 6.16 -13.11 -11.92
N LEU A 13 6.95 -14.12 -12.33
CA LEU A 13 7.86 -14.75 -11.38
C LEU A 13 8.83 -13.69 -10.84
N LEU A 14 8.78 -13.47 -9.53
CA LEU A 14 9.66 -12.55 -8.84
C LEU A 14 11.00 -13.23 -8.57
N ASP A 15 12.01 -12.93 -9.38
CA ASP A 15 13.36 -13.47 -9.21
C ASP A 15 14.02 -12.91 -7.94
N PRO A 16 14.46 -13.77 -6.98
CA PRO A 16 15.18 -13.32 -5.79
C PRO A 16 16.42 -12.45 -6.11
N LYS A 17 17.11 -12.70 -7.22
CA LYS A 17 18.27 -11.86 -7.62
C LYS A 17 17.86 -10.43 -7.95
N THR A 18 16.70 -10.26 -8.60
CA THR A 18 16.15 -8.94 -8.91
C THR A 18 15.82 -8.17 -7.62
N VAL A 19 15.23 -8.86 -6.63
CA VAL A 19 14.91 -8.26 -5.32
C VAL A 19 16.17 -7.90 -4.55
N GLU A 20 17.19 -8.76 -4.56
CA GLU A 20 18.48 -8.49 -3.96
C GLU A 20 19.17 -7.27 -4.59
N GLN A 21 19.21 -7.20 -5.92
CA GLN A 21 19.77 -6.07 -6.66
C GLN A 21 19.00 -4.76 -6.40
N HIS A 22 17.67 -4.82 -6.33
CA HIS A 22 16.83 -3.68 -5.96
C HIS A 22 17.22 -3.11 -4.59
N SER A 23 17.40 -3.98 -3.60
CA SER A 23 17.79 -3.61 -2.24
C SER A 23 19.22 -3.05 -2.18
N LEU A 24 20.18 -3.71 -2.84
CA LEU A 24 21.58 -3.29 -2.88
C LEU A 24 21.76 -1.91 -3.56
N ARG A 25 21.05 -1.65 -4.66
CA ARG A 25 21.07 -0.36 -5.37
C ARG A 25 20.63 0.80 -4.47
N ARG A 26 19.77 0.52 -3.49
CA ARG A 26 19.16 1.50 -2.57
C ARG A 26 19.91 1.62 -1.25
N GLU A 27 21.04 0.92 -1.11
CA GLU A 27 21.86 0.90 0.12
C GLU A 27 21.01 0.57 1.37
N GLU A 28 20.08 -0.38 1.22
CA GLU A 28 19.19 -0.78 2.31
C GLU A 28 19.92 -1.58 3.40
N PRO A 29 19.49 -1.47 4.67
CA PRO A 29 20.05 -2.27 5.74
C PRO A 29 19.73 -3.76 5.55
N ASP A 30 20.64 -4.63 6.01
CA ASP A 30 20.54 -6.08 5.77
C ASP A 30 19.20 -6.68 6.22
N TRP A 31 18.67 -6.25 7.37
CA TRP A 31 17.38 -6.74 7.89
C TRP A 31 16.21 -6.43 6.94
N LEU A 32 16.28 -5.31 6.21
CA LEU A 32 15.24 -4.95 5.25
C LEU A 32 15.39 -5.76 3.97
N ARG A 33 16.64 -6.00 3.53
CA ARG A 33 16.93 -6.88 2.40
C ARG A 33 16.42 -8.30 2.66
N GLU A 34 16.67 -8.84 3.85
CA GLU A 34 16.14 -10.14 4.29
C GLU A 34 14.61 -10.17 4.21
N ALA A 35 13.92 -9.17 4.77
CA ALA A 35 12.46 -9.09 4.72
C ALA A 35 11.90 -9.03 3.28
N ARG A 36 12.58 -8.34 2.35
CA ARG A 36 12.20 -8.32 0.93
C ARG A 36 12.39 -9.68 0.27
N LEU A 37 13.48 -10.38 0.56
CA LEU A 37 13.74 -11.73 0.04
C LEU A 37 12.72 -12.74 0.58
N GLU A 38 12.35 -12.65 1.85
CA GLU A 38 11.26 -13.45 2.43
C GLU A 38 9.92 -13.14 1.76
N ALA A 39 9.65 -11.88 1.44
CA ALA A 39 8.48 -11.51 0.65
C ALA A 39 8.50 -12.11 -0.76
N ALA A 40 9.67 -12.15 -1.41
CA ALA A 40 9.82 -12.77 -2.72
C ALA A 40 9.51 -14.26 -2.69
N VAL A 41 9.93 -14.99 -1.64
CA VAL A 41 9.62 -16.41 -1.46
C VAL A 41 8.11 -16.66 -1.31
N ARG A 42 7.37 -15.71 -0.72
CA ARG A 42 5.90 -15.79 -0.60
C ARG A 42 5.17 -15.58 -1.92
N PHE A 43 5.84 -15.03 -2.94
CA PHE A 43 5.27 -14.89 -4.26
C PHE A 43 5.26 -16.26 -4.96
N THR A 44 4.11 -16.92 -4.96
CA THR A 44 3.95 -18.21 -5.65
C THR A 44 2.95 -18.08 -6.81
N PRO A 45 3.17 -18.78 -7.95
CA PRO A 45 2.23 -18.77 -9.07
C PRO A 45 0.80 -19.18 -8.69
N GLU A 46 0.65 -20.06 -7.69
CA GLU A 46 -0.64 -20.55 -7.21
C GLU A 46 -1.42 -19.50 -6.41
N ALA A 47 -0.74 -18.48 -5.88
CA ALA A 47 -1.38 -17.34 -5.22
C ALA A 47 -1.91 -16.31 -6.22
N TRP A 48 -1.62 -16.48 -7.52
CA TRP A 48 -2.09 -15.58 -8.57
C TRP A 48 -3.58 -15.79 -8.83
N PRO A 49 -4.41 -14.72 -8.84
CA PRO A 49 -5.83 -14.89 -9.10
C PRO A 49 -6.10 -15.39 -10.51
N THR A 50 -6.89 -16.45 -10.58
CA THR A 50 -7.30 -17.07 -11.85
C THR A 50 -8.60 -16.48 -12.40
N GLY A 51 -9.33 -15.73 -11.56
CA GLY A 51 -10.68 -15.24 -11.85
C GLY A 51 -11.76 -16.28 -11.56
N GLN A 52 -11.41 -17.45 -11.04
CA GLN A 52 -12.37 -18.43 -10.52
C GLN A 52 -12.76 -18.12 -9.07
N GLU A 53 -11.91 -17.39 -8.35
CA GLU A 53 -12.14 -16.98 -6.98
C GLU A 53 -13.32 -15.99 -6.92
N GLU A 54 -14.16 -16.09 -5.87
CA GLU A 54 -15.35 -15.25 -5.73
C GLU A 54 -14.98 -13.76 -5.81
N GLU A 55 -13.86 -13.39 -5.16
CA GLU A 55 -13.30 -12.05 -5.08
C GLU A 55 -12.78 -11.51 -6.42
N TRP A 56 -12.43 -12.38 -7.38
CA TRP A 56 -11.79 -12.01 -8.65
C TRP A 56 -12.62 -12.33 -9.89
N ARG A 57 -13.74 -13.05 -9.74
CA ARG A 57 -14.66 -13.40 -10.84
C ARG A 57 -15.14 -12.20 -11.64
N ARG A 58 -15.28 -11.05 -10.96
CA ARG A 58 -15.68 -9.77 -11.56
C ARG A 58 -14.49 -8.85 -11.76
N PHE A 59 -13.27 -9.35 -11.84
CA PHE A 59 -12.10 -8.54 -12.18
C PHE A 59 -11.03 -9.40 -12.87
N PRO A 60 -11.25 -9.82 -14.13
CA PRO A 60 -10.30 -10.66 -14.83
C PRO A 60 -8.98 -9.93 -15.13
N LEU A 61 -7.86 -10.61 -14.85
CA LEU A 61 -6.49 -10.13 -15.04
C LEU A 61 -5.91 -10.48 -16.43
N LYS A 62 -6.74 -10.37 -17.48
CA LYS A 62 -6.34 -10.74 -18.85
C LYS A 62 -5.45 -9.70 -19.56
N ASP A 63 -5.44 -8.46 -19.07
CA ASP A 63 -4.76 -7.31 -19.69
C ASP A 63 -3.70 -6.75 -18.72
N LEU A 64 -2.82 -7.61 -18.19
CA LEU A 64 -1.74 -7.17 -17.31
C LEU A 64 -0.72 -6.35 -18.13
N PRO A 65 -0.34 -5.15 -17.67
CA PRO A 65 0.75 -4.39 -18.28
C PRO A 65 2.07 -5.19 -18.29
N GLU A 66 2.80 -5.13 -19.40
CA GLU A 66 4.09 -5.82 -19.60
C GLU A 66 5.31 -5.05 -19.07
N GLY A 67 5.10 -3.87 -18.45
CA GLY A 67 6.16 -3.01 -17.94
C GLY A 67 7.00 -3.65 -16.82
N SER A 68 8.16 -3.06 -16.55
CA SER A 68 9.05 -3.51 -15.47
C SER A 68 8.34 -3.45 -14.11
N LEU A 69 8.44 -4.53 -13.32
CA LEU A 69 7.98 -4.50 -11.93
C LEU A 69 8.90 -3.71 -11.00
N VAL A 70 10.18 -3.56 -11.36
CA VAL A 70 11.14 -2.84 -10.53
C VAL A 70 11.18 -1.40 -10.97
N SER A 71 10.78 -0.51 -10.07
CA SER A 71 10.91 0.93 -10.28
C SER A 71 12.37 1.36 -10.21
N THR A 72 12.76 2.18 -11.18
CA THR A 72 14.04 2.90 -11.18
C THR A 72 14.05 4.12 -10.25
N LEU A 73 12.88 4.55 -9.75
CA LEU A 73 12.75 5.71 -8.88
C LEU A 73 12.95 5.34 -7.41
N ASP A 74 13.85 6.06 -6.74
CA ASP A 74 14.03 5.93 -5.28
C ASP A 74 13.16 6.89 -4.47
N HIS A 75 12.86 8.04 -5.04
CA HIS A 75 11.96 9.05 -4.48
C HIS A 75 11.07 9.61 -5.59
N LEU A 76 9.88 10.08 -5.22
CA LEU A 76 9.01 10.78 -6.14
C LEU A 76 9.45 12.24 -6.26
N PRO A 77 9.60 12.79 -7.49
CA PRO A 77 9.83 14.21 -7.66
C PRO A 77 8.70 15.03 -7.03
N GLY A 78 9.05 16.06 -6.26
CA GLY A 78 8.08 17.01 -5.72
C GLY A 78 7.26 16.52 -4.52
N ILE A 79 7.45 15.29 -4.04
CA ILE A 79 6.81 14.83 -2.79
C ILE A 79 7.30 15.68 -1.61
N GLN A 80 6.37 16.15 -0.78
CA GLN A 80 6.68 16.99 0.37
C GLN A 80 6.18 16.35 1.66
N PHE A 81 7.07 16.20 2.63
CA PHE A 81 6.73 15.82 4.00
C PHE A 81 6.69 17.09 4.83
N LYS A 82 5.49 17.67 4.97
CA LYS A 82 5.27 18.84 5.81
C LYS A 82 4.77 18.38 7.17
N LEU A 83 5.48 18.81 8.20
CA LEU A 83 5.12 18.58 9.59
C LEU A 83 5.23 19.91 10.32
N GLU A 84 4.26 20.22 11.17
CA GLU A 84 4.32 21.43 11.97
C GLU A 84 5.44 21.34 13.02
N PRO A 85 6.05 22.48 13.43
CA PRO A 85 7.14 22.48 14.39
C PRO A 85 6.78 21.81 15.72
N GLN A 86 5.52 21.96 16.15
CA GLN A 86 5.04 21.36 17.40
C GLN A 86 5.01 19.84 17.32
N ALA A 87 4.42 19.24 16.28
CA ALA A 87 4.41 17.79 16.09
C ALA A 87 5.82 17.21 15.96
N THR A 88 6.72 17.94 15.29
CA THR A 88 8.14 17.56 15.19
C THR A 88 8.80 17.52 16.59
N THR A 89 8.55 18.55 17.40
CA THR A 89 9.07 18.63 18.79
C THR A 89 8.44 17.57 19.69
N SER A 90 7.21 17.15 19.40
CA SER A 90 6.51 16.06 20.08
C SER A 90 6.95 14.65 19.63
N GLY A 91 7.93 14.53 18.74
CA GLY A 91 8.52 13.25 18.33
C GLY A 91 7.76 12.54 17.21
N VAL A 92 6.83 13.22 16.52
CA VAL A 92 6.14 12.64 15.35
C VAL A 92 7.15 12.43 14.22
N ILE A 93 7.11 11.23 13.65
CA ILE A 93 7.91 10.89 12.47
C ILE A 93 6.99 10.92 11.25
N PHE A 94 7.35 11.69 10.24
CA PHE A 94 6.68 11.69 8.94
C PHE A 94 7.71 11.84 7.83
N LYS A 95 8.10 10.73 7.20
CA LYS A 95 9.14 10.69 6.16
C LYS A 95 9.03 9.47 5.26
N GLY A 96 9.86 9.43 4.21
CA GLY A 96 9.94 8.28 3.32
C GLY A 96 10.34 7.00 4.07
N LEU A 97 9.71 5.87 3.73
CA LEU A 97 9.87 4.59 4.44
C LEU A 97 11.32 4.12 4.48
N LEU A 98 12.05 4.19 3.35
CA LEU A 98 13.48 3.85 3.32
C LEU A 98 14.29 4.70 4.32
N ARG A 99 14.02 6.01 4.38
CA ARG A 99 14.71 6.90 5.32
C ARG A 99 14.35 6.58 6.77
N ALA A 100 13.09 6.25 7.05
CA ALA A 100 12.66 5.80 8.37
C ALA A 100 13.32 4.47 8.76
N SER A 101 13.48 3.52 7.84
CA SER A 101 14.16 2.25 8.08
C SER A 101 15.65 2.41 8.45
N LEU A 102 16.29 3.49 7.97
CA LEU A 102 17.68 3.83 8.31
C LEU A 102 17.79 4.60 9.64
N ASP A 103 16.94 5.61 9.82
CA ASP A 103 17.02 6.51 10.98
C ASP A 103 16.38 5.93 12.26
N ASN A 104 15.35 5.08 12.10
CA ASN A 104 14.48 4.58 13.16
C ASN A 104 14.14 3.08 12.98
N PRO A 105 15.13 2.20 12.77
CA PRO A 105 14.90 0.79 12.49
C PRO A 105 14.07 0.09 13.57
N GLU A 106 14.23 0.49 14.83
CA GLU A 106 13.49 -0.04 15.98
C GLU A 106 11.98 0.23 15.90
N LEU A 107 11.59 1.34 15.29
CA LEU A 107 10.17 1.70 15.10
C LEU A 107 9.61 1.10 13.81
N VAL A 108 10.41 0.95 12.76
CA VAL A 108 9.92 0.46 11.46
C VAL A 108 9.88 -1.06 11.39
N ARG A 109 10.94 -1.74 11.86
CA ARG A 109 11.11 -3.19 11.71
C ARG A 109 9.93 -4.02 12.22
N PRO A 110 9.27 -3.70 13.35
CA PRO A 110 8.10 -4.45 13.82
C PRO A 110 6.91 -4.46 12.85
N HIS A 111 6.82 -3.46 11.96
CA HIS A 111 5.72 -3.30 11.01
C HIS A 111 6.06 -3.80 9.61
N ILE A 112 7.30 -4.22 9.36
CA ILE A 112 7.67 -4.96 8.15
C ILE A 112 7.45 -6.45 8.44
N ALA A 113 6.19 -6.81 8.73
CA ALA A 113 5.80 -8.18 9.08
C ALA A 113 5.60 -9.05 7.81
N PRO A 114 5.88 -10.36 7.90
CA PRO A 114 5.60 -11.28 6.81
C PRO A 114 4.12 -11.69 6.76
N GLY A 115 3.52 -11.63 5.56
CA GLY A 115 2.64 -12.69 5.07
C GLY A 115 1.16 -12.61 5.42
N ASP A 116 0.71 -11.69 6.26
CA ASP A 116 -0.69 -11.66 6.69
C ASP A 116 -1.62 -10.78 5.86
N GLY A 117 -2.89 -11.19 5.85
CA GLY A 117 -4.01 -10.46 5.27
C GLY A 117 -4.76 -11.22 4.20
N ILE A 118 -5.64 -10.54 3.46
CA ILE A 118 -6.58 -11.12 2.48
C ILE A 118 -5.90 -12.17 1.57
N PRO A 119 -6.26 -13.47 1.68
CA PRO A 119 -5.61 -14.55 0.92
C PRO A 119 -5.68 -14.36 -0.59
N SER A 120 -6.81 -13.86 -1.10
CA SER A 120 -7.01 -13.63 -2.53
C SER A 120 -6.13 -12.52 -3.11
N HIS A 121 -5.46 -11.72 -2.27
CA HIS A 121 -4.52 -10.66 -2.69
C HIS A 121 -3.05 -11.04 -2.42
N ALA A 122 -2.77 -12.27 -1.98
CA ALA A 122 -1.46 -12.68 -1.48
C ALA A 122 -0.31 -12.47 -2.50
N ALA A 123 -0.52 -12.76 -3.78
CA ALA A 123 0.50 -12.53 -4.81
C ALA A 123 0.88 -11.04 -4.94
N PHE A 124 -0.11 -10.13 -5.00
CA PHE A 124 0.14 -8.69 -5.09
C PHE A 124 0.75 -8.13 -3.82
N ARG A 125 0.37 -8.66 -2.65
CA ARG A 125 1.00 -8.31 -1.37
C ARG A 125 2.47 -8.72 -1.34
N ALA A 126 2.78 -9.97 -1.70
CA ALA A 126 4.15 -10.45 -1.76
C ALA A 126 5.01 -9.61 -2.72
N LEU A 127 4.46 -9.27 -3.89
CA LEU A 127 5.10 -8.39 -4.86
C LEU A 127 5.38 -6.98 -4.27
N ALA A 128 4.37 -6.35 -3.67
CA ALA A 128 4.51 -5.03 -3.06
C ALA A 128 5.49 -5.03 -1.90
N ASP A 129 5.43 -6.04 -1.02
CA ASP A 129 6.35 -6.21 0.11
C ASP A 129 7.81 -6.34 -0.35
N ALA A 130 8.05 -7.05 -1.45
CA ALA A 130 9.38 -7.27 -1.98
C ALA A 130 9.94 -6.04 -2.73
N LEU A 131 9.10 -5.32 -3.48
CA LEU A 131 9.55 -4.32 -4.46
C LEU A 131 9.05 -2.89 -4.24
N TRP A 132 8.40 -2.57 -3.11
CA TRP A 132 8.04 -1.18 -2.80
C TRP A 132 9.25 -0.24 -2.92
N SER A 133 9.00 0.97 -3.43
CA SER A 133 10.05 1.91 -3.86
C SER A 133 9.65 3.38 -3.59
N ALA A 134 9.78 4.27 -4.58
CA ALA A 134 9.41 5.67 -4.49
C ALA A 134 7.96 5.86 -4.02
N GLY A 135 7.76 6.87 -3.17
CA GLY A 135 6.45 7.17 -2.59
C GLY A 135 6.07 6.31 -1.38
N SER A 136 6.93 5.39 -0.93
CA SER A 136 6.70 4.67 0.33
C SER A 136 6.95 5.57 1.54
N THR A 137 6.10 5.48 2.56
CA THR A 137 6.01 6.46 3.66
C THR A 137 5.82 5.77 5.01
N PHE A 138 6.46 6.33 6.04
CA PHE A 138 6.28 5.93 7.43
C PHE A 138 5.79 7.13 8.24
N VAL A 139 4.71 6.90 9.01
CA VAL A 139 4.16 7.83 9.99
C VAL A 139 4.18 7.15 11.36
N HIS A 140 4.79 7.77 12.36
CA HIS A 140 4.70 7.35 13.76
C HIS A 140 4.27 8.52 14.62
N VAL A 141 3.25 8.31 15.45
CA VAL A 141 2.68 9.30 16.36
C VAL A 141 2.83 8.77 17.79
N PRO A 142 3.67 9.40 18.63
CA PRO A 142 3.94 8.92 19.98
C PRO A 142 2.73 8.94 20.91
N VAL A 143 2.85 8.22 22.04
CA VAL A 143 1.80 8.09 23.06
C VAL A 143 1.29 9.46 23.49
N GLY A 144 -0.03 9.64 23.47
CA GLY A 144 -0.69 10.87 23.93
C GLY A 144 -0.48 12.10 23.04
N VAL A 145 0.18 11.96 21.88
CA VAL A 145 0.41 13.08 20.96
C VAL A 145 -0.79 13.24 20.03
N GLU A 146 -1.32 14.47 19.96
CA GLU A 146 -2.37 14.85 19.03
C GLU A 146 -1.79 15.74 17.93
N VAL A 147 -1.80 15.24 16.69
CA VAL A 147 -1.41 15.99 15.49
C VAL A 147 -2.60 16.84 15.05
N GLN A 148 -2.50 18.15 15.22
CA GLN A 148 -3.61 19.08 15.03
C GLN A 148 -3.94 19.31 13.54
N GLN A 149 -2.93 19.29 12.68
CA GLN A 149 -3.11 19.50 11.25
C GLN A 149 -3.04 18.17 10.49
N PRO A 150 -3.85 17.97 9.44
CA PRO A 150 -3.72 16.81 8.59
C PRO A 150 -2.32 16.73 7.96
N LEU A 151 -1.72 15.54 8.04
CA LEU A 151 -0.53 15.21 7.25
C LEU A 151 -1.00 14.96 5.83
N VAL A 152 -0.53 15.76 4.87
CA VAL A 152 -0.93 15.65 3.46
C VAL A 152 0.23 15.13 2.64
N LEU A 153 -0.03 14.08 1.85
CA LEU A 153 0.94 13.41 1.03
C LEU A 153 0.43 13.29 -0.41
N GLU A 154 0.96 14.14 -1.28
CA GLU A 154 0.70 14.06 -2.72
C GLU A 154 1.78 13.21 -3.39
N LYS A 155 1.39 12.07 -3.94
CA LYS A 155 2.25 11.15 -4.68
C LYS A 155 1.89 11.20 -6.15
N VAL A 156 2.74 11.86 -6.92
CA VAL A 156 2.60 11.96 -8.38
C VAL A 156 3.70 11.14 -9.03
N TRP A 157 3.34 9.99 -9.61
CA TRP A 157 4.29 9.22 -10.42
C TRP A 157 4.45 9.90 -11.79
N PRO A 158 5.68 10.16 -12.26
CA PRO A 158 5.91 10.68 -13.60
C PRO A 158 5.50 9.63 -14.65
N ALA A 159 5.35 10.09 -15.90
CA ALA A 159 5.16 9.19 -17.03
C ALA A 159 6.34 8.21 -17.15
N GLY A 160 6.05 6.97 -17.49
CA GLY A 160 7.00 5.87 -17.57
C GLY A 160 6.28 4.54 -17.78
N ASP A 161 7.01 3.44 -17.65
CA ASP A 161 6.56 2.06 -17.84
C ASP A 161 6.74 1.19 -16.58
N ASP A 162 7.61 1.60 -15.66
CA ASP A 162 7.81 0.95 -14.36
C ASP A 162 6.52 0.84 -13.52
N ALA A 163 6.37 -0.25 -12.77
CA ALA A 163 5.30 -0.42 -11.79
C ALA A 163 5.39 0.59 -10.63
N MET A 164 4.23 0.98 -10.11
CA MET A 164 4.08 1.95 -9.01
C MET A 164 3.76 1.22 -7.71
N LEU A 165 4.82 0.70 -7.07
CA LEU A 165 4.73 -0.06 -5.83
C LEU A 165 5.09 0.86 -4.65
N SER A 166 4.10 1.18 -3.81
CA SER A 166 4.30 2.02 -2.63
C SER A 166 3.71 1.38 -1.38
N ARG A 167 4.39 1.59 -0.26
CA ARG A 167 3.95 1.12 1.06
C ARG A 167 3.83 2.31 2.02
N THR A 168 2.67 2.49 2.61
CA THR A 168 2.41 3.50 3.63
C THR A 168 2.09 2.81 4.93
N ILE A 169 2.89 3.07 5.96
CA ILE A 169 2.68 2.51 7.30
C ILE A 169 2.41 3.66 8.25
N VAL A 170 1.30 3.59 8.97
CA VAL A 170 0.89 4.54 10.00
C VAL A 170 0.82 3.81 11.33
N VAL A 171 1.58 4.30 12.31
CA VAL A 171 1.58 3.78 13.67
C VAL A 171 1.15 4.90 14.60
N ALA A 172 -0.08 4.82 15.09
CA ALA A 172 -0.62 5.73 16.08
C ALA A 172 -0.55 5.04 17.44
N GLU A 173 0.35 5.47 18.32
CA GLU A 173 0.51 4.89 19.65
C GLU A 173 -0.72 5.15 20.53
N ARG A 174 -0.72 4.56 21.73
CA ARG A 174 -1.79 4.71 22.71
C ARG A 174 -2.18 6.18 22.94
N ASP A 175 -3.47 6.46 22.98
CA ASP A 175 -4.06 7.79 23.23
C ASP A 175 -3.56 8.88 22.26
N SER A 176 -3.03 8.52 21.09
CA SER A 176 -2.57 9.46 20.07
C SER A 176 -3.64 9.74 19.01
N SER A 177 -3.49 10.83 18.25
CA SER A 177 -4.45 11.20 17.20
C SER A 177 -3.76 11.80 15.98
N VAL A 178 -4.19 11.37 14.79
CA VAL A 178 -3.66 11.87 13.52
C VAL A 178 -4.66 11.75 12.38
N THR A 179 -4.61 12.72 11.46
CA THR A 179 -5.25 12.61 10.15
C THR A 179 -4.18 12.52 9.07
N LEU A 180 -4.22 11.47 8.25
CA LEU A 180 -3.39 11.32 7.06
C LEU A 180 -4.26 11.42 5.81
N VAL A 181 -3.92 12.33 4.91
CA VAL A 181 -4.50 12.46 3.57
C VAL A 181 -3.45 12.06 2.55
N GLU A 182 -3.73 11.02 1.79
CA GLU A 182 -2.86 10.49 0.75
C GLU A 182 -3.53 10.61 -0.61
N ASP A 183 -2.93 11.40 -1.50
CA ASP A 183 -3.42 11.65 -2.86
C ASP A 183 -2.48 10.97 -3.86
N LEU A 184 -2.97 9.90 -4.50
CA LEU A 184 -2.22 9.05 -5.41
C LEU A 184 -2.62 9.36 -6.85
N SER A 185 -1.65 9.80 -7.66
CA SER A 185 -1.88 10.10 -9.08
C SER A 185 -0.68 9.71 -9.94
N SER A 186 -0.91 9.62 -11.25
CA SER A 186 0.15 9.29 -12.22
C SER A 186 -0.01 10.12 -13.48
N LEU A 187 1.12 10.43 -14.11
CA LEU A 187 1.16 11.07 -15.42
C LEU A 187 1.39 10.02 -16.53
N GLY A 188 1.02 10.38 -17.76
CA GLY A 188 1.17 9.53 -18.94
C GLY A 188 0.01 8.55 -19.14
N GLU A 189 0.00 7.92 -20.31
CA GLU A 189 -1.08 7.02 -20.76
C GLU A 189 -0.63 5.56 -20.90
N ALA A 190 0.67 5.29 -20.74
CA ALA A 190 1.22 3.95 -20.87
C ALA A 190 0.56 2.98 -19.85
N PRO A 191 0.22 1.75 -20.26
CA PRO A 191 -0.27 0.74 -19.33
C PRO A 191 0.74 0.45 -18.22
N ARG A 192 0.31 0.54 -16.95
CA ARG A 192 1.17 0.32 -15.78
C ARG A 192 0.41 -0.33 -14.65
N ILE A 193 1.09 -1.11 -13.83
CA ILE A 193 0.52 -1.64 -12.59
C ILE A 193 0.82 -0.64 -11.46
N ALA A 194 -0.19 -0.34 -10.65
CA ALA A 194 -0.02 0.28 -9.34
C ALA A 194 -0.39 -0.73 -8.26
N VAL A 195 0.42 -0.84 -7.22
CA VAL A 195 0.08 -1.65 -6.04
C VAL A 195 0.32 -0.81 -4.77
N PRO A 196 -0.58 0.13 -4.45
CA PRO A 196 -0.53 0.84 -3.18
C PRO A 196 -0.88 -0.09 -2.02
N HIS A 197 0.03 -0.22 -1.07
CA HIS A 197 -0.17 -0.95 0.18
C HIS A 197 -0.25 0.05 1.34
N VAL A 198 -1.33 0.01 2.11
CA VAL A 198 -1.51 0.87 3.30
C VAL A 198 -1.74 0.02 4.53
N GLU A 199 -0.99 0.30 5.60
CA GLU A 199 -1.14 -0.32 6.91
C GLU A 199 -1.35 0.77 7.95
N VAL A 200 -2.40 0.65 8.76
CA VAL A 200 -2.66 1.54 9.90
C VAL A 200 -2.79 0.71 11.16
N HIS A 201 -1.92 0.99 12.13
CA HIS A 201 -1.91 0.39 13.46
C HIS A 201 -2.38 1.45 14.46
N LEU A 202 -3.51 1.18 15.10
CA LEU A 202 -4.07 2.03 16.15
C LEU A 202 -3.81 1.37 17.50
N GLY A 203 -3.01 2.02 18.32
CA GLY A 203 -2.85 1.70 19.74
C GLY A 203 -4.13 1.95 20.53
N ALA A 204 -4.16 1.50 21.79
CA ALA A 204 -5.36 1.65 22.61
C ALA A 204 -5.78 3.13 22.75
N GLY A 205 -7.06 3.44 22.59
CA GLY A 205 -7.56 4.83 22.65
C GLY A 205 -7.08 5.75 21.51
N ALA A 206 -6.34 5.24 20.51
CA ALA A 206 -5.84 6.05 19.40
C ALA A 206 -6.97 6.41 18.41
N HIS A 207 -6.87 7.58 17.81
CA HIS A 207 -7.83 8.08 16.82
C HIS A 207 -7.14 8.34 15.50
N VAL A 208 -7.49 7.60 14.44
CA VAL A 208 -6.89 7.80 13.12
C VAL A 208 -7.96 8.09 12.09
N THR A 209 -7.77 9.17 11.34
CA THR A 209 -8.50 9.42 10.10
C THR A 209 -7.55 9.22 8.92
N TYR A 210 -7.83 8.21 8.09
CA TYR A 210 -7.12 7.98 6.83
C TYR A 210 -8.02 8.38 5.65
N VAL A 211 -7.49 9.20 4.75
CA VAL A 211 -8.17 9.58 3.51
C VAL A 211 -7.28 9.18 2.34
N GLY A 212 -7.68 8.15 1.60
CA GLY A 212 -6.98 7.68 0.41
C GLY A 212 -7.71 8.16 -0.85
N ILE A 213 -7.09 9.04 -1.63
CA ILE A 213 -7.61 9.53 -2.90
C ILE A 213 -6.81 8.91 -4.04
N ARG A 214 -7.50 8.29 -5.00
CA ARG A 214 -6.88 7.62 -6.15
C ARG A 214 -7.33 8.28 -7.44
N ARG A 215 -6.38 8.88 -8.15
CA ARG A 215 -6.53 9.60 -9.43
C ARG A 215 -5.55 9.10 -10.49
N PHE A 216 -5.32 7.79 -10.54
CA PHE A 216 -4.44 7.19 -11.54
C PHE A 216 -4.95 7.39 -12.97
N ALA A 217 -4.03 7.46 -13.93
CA ALA A 217 -4.35 7.65 -15.35
C ALA A 217 -5.10 6.44 -15.96
N PRO A 218 -5.80 6.60 -17.11
CA PRO A 218 -6.62 5.55 -17.71
C PRO A 218 -5.93 4.21 -17.98
N GLY A 219 -4.64 4.21 -18.31
CA GLY A 219 -3.85 3.00 -18.55
C GLY A 219 -3.46 2.23 -17.28
N VAL A 220 -3.72 2.77 -16.09
CA VAL A 220 -3.25 2.18 -14.83
C VAL A 220 -4.20 1.08 -14.34
N LEU A 221 -3.62 -0.07 -14.02
CA LEU A 221 -4.25 -1.14 -13.27
C LEU A 221 -3.85 -1.02 -11.79
N ASP A 222 -4.76 -0.52 -10.97
CA ASP A 222 -4.58 -0.32 -9.53
C ASP A 222 -5.04 -1.57 -8.76
N LEU A 223 -4.10 -2.26 -8.13
CA LEU A 223 -4.30 -3.52 -7.39
C LEU A 223 -3.96 -3.32 -5.90
N GLY A 224 -4.44 -2.22 -5.33
CA GLY A 224 -4.08 -1.84 -3.96
C GLY A 224 -4.70 -2.70 -2.87
N PHE A 225 -4.15 -2.60 -1.68
CA PHE A 225 -4.71 -3.23 -0.50
C PHE A 225 -4.43 -2.40 0.76
N GLN A 226 -5.35 -2.50 1.71
CA GLN A 226 -5.33 -1.75 2.96
C GLN A 226 -5.54 -2.71 4.11
N ARG A 227 -4.76 -2.54 5.18
CA ARG A 227 -4.94 -3.25 6.43
C ARG A 227 -5.03 -2.28 7.58
N PHE A 228 -6.04 -2.47 8.41
CA PHE A 228 -6.28 -1.68 9.59
C PHE A 228 -6.31 -2.58 10.81
N ARG A 229 -5.51 -2.28 11.83
CA ARG A 229 -5.51 -2.99 13.11
C ARG A 229 -5.92 -2.04 14.22
N SER A 230 -7.05 -2.32 14.83
CA SER A 230 -7.68 -1.45 15.82
C SER A 230 -7.61 -2.10 17.20
N ALA A 231 -6.75 -1.56 18.07
CA ALA A 231 -6.68 -1.99 19.46
C ALA A 231 -7.88 -1.49 20.28
N ARG A 232 -7.93 -1.91 21.54
CA ARG A 232 -8.99 -1.55 22.49
C ARG A 232 -9.31 -0.06 22.50
N ASP A 233 -10.60 0.28 22.51
CA ASP A 233 -11.12 1.66 22.62
C ASP A 233 -10.57 2.63 21.54
N SER A 234 -9.99 2.14 20.44
CA SER A 234 -9.50 2.98 19.32
C SER A 234 -10.63 3.37 18.35
N GLU A 235 -10.49 4.49 17.65
CA GLU A 235 -11.41 4.90 16.58
C GLU A 235 -10.66 5.08 15.25
N LEU A 236 -11.06 4.28 14.25
CA LEU A 236 -10.63 4.44 12.86
C LEU A 236 -11.75 5.02 12.00
N ARG A 237 -11.41 6.06 11.22
CA ARG A 237 -12.21 6.54 10.10
C ARG A 237 -11.39 6.45 8.82
N SER A 238 -11.83 5.63 7.87
CA SER A 238 -11.21 5.52 6.56
C SER A 238 -12.15 6.06 5.49
N LEU A 239 -11.67 6.96 4.64
CA LEU A 239 -12.38 7.42 3.45
C LEU A 239 -11.56 7.09 2.21
N ASN A 240 -12.11 6.22 1.37
CA ASN A 240 -11.52 5.87 0.09
C ASN A 240 -12.25 6.58 -1.06
N VAL A 241 -11.51 7.37 -1.84
CA VAL A 241 -12.03 8.12 -2.98
C VAL A 241 -11.39 7.60 -4.27
N PHE A 242 -12.21 7.08 -5.16
CA PHE A 242 -11.80 6.64 -6.50
C PHE A 242 -12.33 7.62 -7.54
N ALA A 243 -11.44 8.42 -8.11
CA ALA A 243 -11.78 9.48 -9.07
C ALA A 243 -10.83 9.52 -10.27
N GLY A 244 -10.00 8.48 -10.44
CA GLY A 244 -9.04 8.37 -11.54
C GLY A 244 -9.64 7.76 -12.80
N GLY A 245 -8.81 7.72 -13.84
CA GLY A 245 -9.02 7.10 -15.15
C GLY A 245 -8.98 5.57 -15.16
N GLY A 246 -8.15 4.98 -14.28
CA GLY A 246 -7.75 3.57 -14.33
C GLY A 246 -8.79 2.56 -13.85
N ARG A 247 -8.39 1.28 -13.86
CA ARG A 247 -9.16 0.16 -13.29
C ARG A 247 -8.63 -0.16 -11.90
N SER A 248 -9.50 -0.27 -10.90
CA SER A 248 -9.10 -0.55 -9.52
C SER A 248 -9.69 -1.85 -9.00
N LYS A 249 -8.85 -2.68 -8.39
CA LYS A 249 -9.23 -3.76 -7.49
C LYS A 249 -8.59 -3.49 -6.14
N VAL A 250 -9.40 -3.31 -5.09
CA VAL A 250 -8.90 -2.98 -3.76
C VAL A 250 -9.43 -3.93 -2.71
N GLY A 251 -8.52 -4.55 -1.97
CA GLY A 251 -8.83 -5.28 -0.75
C GLY A 251 -8.66 -4.38 0.47
N ILE A 252 -9.65 -4.31 1.35
CA ILE A 252 -9.57 -3.62 2.63
C ILE A 252 -9.79 -4.66 3.72
N GLU A 253 -8.84 -4.81 4.62
CA GLU A 253 -8.94 -5.68 5.78
C GLU A 253 -8.94 -4.81 7.05
N SER A 254 -9.84 -5.13 7.98
CA SER A 254 -9.97 -4.42 9.23
C SER A 254 -10.07 -5.39 10.40
N ASP A 255 -8.96 -5.58 11.11
CA ASP A 255 -8.91 -6.39 12.32
C ASP A 255 -9.26 -5.54 13.55
N ILE A 256 -10.32 -5.94 14.27
CA ILE A 256 -10.65 -5.38 15.58
C ILE A 256 -10.05 -6.30 16.64
N GLU A 257 -8.88 -5.91 17.16
CA GLU A 257 -8.07 -6.73 18.08
C GLU A 257 -8.43 -6.51 19.56
N GLY A 258 -9.21 -5.47 19.88
CA GLY A 258 -9.62 -5.16 21.25
C GLY A 258 -11.04 -4.64 21.39
N ASP A 259 -11.61 -4.83 22.58
CA ASP A 259 -12.95 -4.40 22.92
C ASP A 259 -13.13 -2.87 22.76
N GLY A 260 -14.33 -2.44 22.41
CA GLY A 260 -14.67 -1.02 22.32
C GLY A 260 -14.10 -0.27 21.12
N ALA A 261 -13.32 -0.93 20.25
CA ALA A 261 -12.82 -0.30 19.04
C ALA A 261 -13.97 0.00 18.06
N ILE A 262 -13.87 1.14 17.36
CA ILE A 262 -14.85 1.60 16.38
C ILE A 262 -14.16 1.78 15.04
N VAL A 263 -14.66 1.10 14.01
CA VAL A 263 -14.18 1.24 12.63
C VAL A 263 -15.30 1.79 11.74
N LYS A 264 -15.03 2.88 11.03
CA LYS A 264 -15.92 3.46 10.02
C LYS A 264 -15.22 3.49 8.67
N LEU A 265 -15.74 2.70 7.72
CA LEU A 265 -15.25 2.66 6.34
C LEU A 265 -16.21 3.42 5.43
N PHE A 266 -15.72 4.49 4.82
CA PHE A 266 -16.43 5.31 3.85
C PHE A 266 -15.82 5.12 2.46
N GLY A 267 -16.67 5.17 1.44
CA GLY A 267 -16.26 5.06 0.04
C GLY A 267 -16.96 6.10 -0.82
N LEU A 268 -16.21 6.74 -1.70
CA LEU A 268 -16.73 7.56 -2.78
C LEU A 268 -16.14 7.05 -4.10
N VAL A 269 -17.02 6.69 -5.04
CA VAL A 269 -16.64 6.21 -6.35
C VAL A 269 -17.22 7.15 -7.40
N ALA A 270 -16.35 7.77 -8.18
CA ALA A 270 -16.69 8.57 -9.34
C ALA A 270 -16.17 7.84 -10.58
N ALA A 271 -17.03 7.00 -11.18
CA ALA A 271 -16.70 6.19 -12.35
C ALA A 271 -17.33 6.75 -13.63
N GLY A 272 -16.57 6.79 -14.72
CA GLY A 272 -17.05 6.98 -16.09
C GLY A 272 -17.36 5.67 -16.82
N ASP A 273 -17.84 5.77 -18.06
CA ASP A 273 -18.53 4.68 -18.77
C ASP A 273 -17.77 3.35 -18.90
N SER A 274 -16.44 3.38 -19.03
CA SER A 274 -15.62 2.16 -19.21
C SER A 274 -14.80 1.77 -17.98
N GLN A 275 -14.97 2.45 -16.86
CA GLN A 275 -14.15 2.23 -15.66
C GLN A 275 -14.67 1.08 -14.83
N ARG A 276 -13.74 0.31 -14.27
CA ARG A 276 -14.04 -0.81 -13.39
C ARG A 276 -13.36 -0.59 -12.05
N ILE A 277 -14.16 -0.38 -11.02
CA ILE A 277 -13.72 -0.17 -9.65
C ILE A 277 -14.41 -1.25 -8.81
N ASP A 278 -13.60 -2.11 -8.21
CA ASP A 278 -14.02 -3.25 -7.42
C ASP A 278 -13.32 -3.16 -6.06
N VAL A 279 -14.10 -3.02 -4.98
CA VAL A 279 -13.59 -2.85 -3.62
C VAL A 279 -14.23 -3.91 -2.74
N ASN A 280 -13.40 -4.69 -2.05
CA ASN A 280 -13.85 -5.69 -1.08
C ASN A 280 -13.35 -5.28 0.29
N SER A 281 -14.23 -5.34 1.29
CA SER A 281 -13.88 -5.20 2.69
C SER A 281 -14.02 -6.53 3.42
N PHE A 282 -13.05 -6.83 4.27
CA PHE A 282 -13.00 -7.97 5.18
C PHE A 282 -12.85 -7.43 6.60
N GLN A 283 -13.61 -7.99 7.54
CA GLN A 283 -13.61 -7.63 8.95
C GLN A 283 -13.70 -8.90 9.78
#